data_AF-A0A081RQW8-F1
#
_entry.id   AF-A0A081RQW8-F1
#
_cell.length_a   1.000
_cell.length_b   1.000
_cell.length_c   1.000
_cell.angle_alpha   90.00
_cell.angle_beta   90.00
_cell.angle_gamma   90.00
#
_symmetry.space_group_name_H-M   'P 1'
#
loop_
_entity.id
_entity.type
_entity.pdbx_description
1 polymer ?
#
loop_
_entity_poly.entity_id
_entity_poly.type
_entity_poly.pdbx_seq_one_letter_code
_entity_poly.pdbx_strand_id
1 'polypeptide(L)' 'MAARLEIIISFDEDLNKCQVEWTTGESRDIANEEKQLIAQLKNKLLCSMDNELINREQHYLH' A
#
# COMPACT_ATOMS: atom_id res chain seq x y z
N MET A 1 7.89 1.82 -22.06
CA MET A 1 6.80 2.45 -21.27
C MET A 1 6.95 1.95 -19.84
N ALA A 2 6.78 2.80 -18.84
CA ALA A 2 6.94 2.42 -17.46
C ALA A 2 5.91 3.13 -16.61
N ALA A 3 5.29 2.38 -15.73
CA ALA A 3 4.38 2.87 -14.72
C ALA A 3 5.05 2.62 -13.35
N ARG A 4 5.03 3.63 -12.47
CA ARG A 4 5.70 3.55 -11.17
C ARG A 4 4.66 3.63 -10.06
N LEU A 5 4.68 2.63 -9.18
CA LEU A 5 3.97 2.67 -7.91
C LEU A 5 5.00 2.85 -6.81
N GLU A 6 4.90 3.95 -6.07
CA GLU A 6 5.71 4.22 -4.88
C GLU A 6 4.85 4.03 -3.65
N ILE A 7 5.41 3.33 -2.66
CA ILE A 7 4.77 3.07 -1.38
C ILE A 7 5.73 3.53 -0.29
N ILE A 8 5.25 4.39 0.59
CA ILE A 8 5.99 4.92 1.73
C ILE A 8 5.28 4.42 2.98
N ILE A 9 6.00 3.67 3.80
CA ILE A 9 5.50 3.13 5.06
C ILE A 9 6.27 3.83 6.18
N SER A 10 5.54 4.56 7.00
CA SER A 10 6.08 5.36 8.10
C SER A 10 5.47 4.86 9.40
N PHE A 11 6.26 4.81 10.47
CA PHE A 11 5.73 4.52 11.80
C PHE A 11 5.77 5.81 12.63
N ASP A 12 4.61 6.22 13.11
CA ASP A 12 4.44 7.32 14.02
C ASP A 12 4.52 6.77 15.45
N GLU A 13 5.64 7.05 16.12
CA GLU A 13 5.90 6.58 17.49
C GLU A 13 4.98 7.25 18.52
N ASP A 14 4.63 8.52 18.30
CA ASP A 14 3.78 9.30 19.22
C ASP A 14 2.34 8.77 19.23
N LEU A 15 1.84 8.35 18.06
CA LEU A 15 0.51 7.78 17.90
C LEU A 15 0.50 6.25 17.96
N ASN A 16 1.66 5.61 18.05
CA ASN A 16 1.87 4.16 17.92
C ASN A 16 1.13 3.59 16.69
N LYS A 17 1.21 4.30 15.56
CA LYS A 17 0.44 4.00 14.34
C LYS A 17 1.33 3.91 13.13
N CYS A 18 1.05 2.90 12.30
CA CYS A 18 1.65 2.81 10.97
C CYS A 18 0.84 3.69 10.01
N GLN A 19 1.53 4.58 9.31
CA GLN A 19 0.98 5.40 8.22
C GLN A 19 1.51 4.86 6.90
N VAL A 20 0.61 4.69 5.93
CA VAL A 20 0.97 4.19 4.60
C VAL A 20 0.51 5.21 3.57
N GLU A 21 1.47 5.74 2.83
CA GLU A 21 1.26 6.68 1.74
C GLU A 21 1.64 6.02 0.41
N TRP A 22 0.99 6.45 -0.68
CA TRP A 22 1.27 5.92 -2.01
C TRP A 22 1.18 7.02 -3.05
N THR A 23 2.09 6.95 -4.02
CA THR A 23 2.10 7.82 -5.19
C THR A 23 2.24 6.98 -6.44
N THR A 24 1.47 7.33 -7.46
CA THR A 24 1.58 6.73 -8.80
C THR A 24 2.21 7.74 -9.73
N GLY A 25 3.38 7.40 -10.27
CA GLY A 25 4.02 8.15 -11.35
C GLY A 25 3.61 7.57 -12.69
N GLU A 26 2.91 8.37 -13.49
CA GLU A 26 2.46 7.98 -14.82
C GLU A 26 3.30 8.67 -15.90
N SER A 27 3.89 7.90 -16.83
CA SER A 27 4.29 8.47 -18.11
C SER A 27 3.04 8.80 -18.93
N ARG A 28 3.07 9.81 -19.82
CA ARG A 28 1.88 10.23 -20.58
C ARG A 28 1.22 9.12 -21.42
N ASP A 29 1.97 8.06 -21.75
CA ASP A 29 1.58 6.98 -22.66
C ASP A 29 1.46 5.60 -21.97
N ILE A 30 0.75 5.50 -20.84
CA ILE A 30 0.43 4.19 -20.24
C ILE A 30 -0.94 3.70 -20.69
N ALA A 31 -1.02 2.42 -21.03
CA ALA A 31 -2.28 1.78 -21.41
C ALA A 31 -3.23 1.68 -20.21
N ASN A 32 -4.53 1.69 -20.48
CA ASN A 32 -5.56 1.60 -19.44
C ASN A 32 -5.45 0.28 -18.64
N GLU A 33 -4.99 -0.79 -19.28
CA GLU A 33 -4.72 -2.10 -18.67
C GLU A 33 -3.60 -2.01 -17.62
N GLU A 34 -2.53 -1.26 -17.90
CA GLU A 34 -1.42 -1.05 -16.97
C GLU A 34 -1.88 -0.26 -15.74
N LYS A 35 -2.75 0.74 -15.93
CA LYS A 35 -3.38 1.49 -14.83
C LYS A 35 -4.25 0.57 -13.95
N GLN A 36 -5.03 -0.30 -14.57
CA GLN A 36 -5.84 -1.28 -13.85
C GLN A 36 -4.97 -2.26 -13.05
N LEU A 37 -3.87 -2.74 -13.62
CA LEU A 37 -2.94 -3.62 -12.92
C LEU A 37 -2.32 -2.93 -11.69
N ILE A 38 -1.89 -1.67 -11.79
CA ILE A 38 -1.37 -0.91 -10.66
C ILE A 38 -2.41 -0.75 -9.55
N ALA A 39 -3.67 -0.43 -9.93
CA ALA A 39 -4.76 -0.31 -8.98
C ALA A 39 -5.04 -1.64 -8.25
N GLN A 40 -5.01 -2.77 -8.97
CA GLN A 40 -5.18 -4.09 -8.38
C GLN A 40 -4.03 -4.46 -7.44
N LEU A 41 -2.78 -4.16 -7.83
CA LEU A 41 -1.59 -4.37 -6.99
C LEU A 41 -1.68 -3.56 -5.70
N LYS A 42 -2.05 -2.28 -5.80
CA LYS A 42 -2.29 -1.41 -4.64
C LYS A 42 -3.31 -2.01 -3.68
N ASN A 43 -4.47 -2.43 -4.18
CA ASN A 43 -5.53 -2.99 -3.34
C ASN A 43 -5.11 -4.31 -2.67
N LYS A 44 -4.41 -5.20 -3.39
CA LYS A 44 -3.89 -6.44 -2.80
C LYS A 44 -2.89 -6.19 -1.68
N LEU A 45 -1.98 -5.24 -1.87
CA LEU A 45 -1.00 -4.85 -0.85
C LEU A 45 -1.69 -4.29 0.38
N LEU A 46 -2.69 -3.42 0.19
CA LEU A 46 -3.48 -2.85 1.30
C LEU A 46 -4.17 -3.94 2.12
N CYS A 47 -4.92 -4.83 1.45
CA CYS A 47 -5.59 -5.92 2.14
C CYS A 47 -4.62 -6.84 2.87
N SER A 48 -3.42 -7.07 2.31
CA SER A 48 -2.39 -7.88 2.97
C SER A 48 -1.84 -7.18 4.21
N MET A 49 -1.58 -5.87 4.16
CA MET A 49 -1.05 -5.12 5.30
C MET A 49 -2.08 -4.99 6.43
N ASP A 50 -3.35 -4.73 6.11
CA ASP A 50 -4.42 -4.68 7.11
C ASP A 50 -4.59 -6.03 7.80
N ASN A 51 -4.54 -7.14 7.06
CA ASN A 51 -4.65 -8.48 7.63
C ASN A 51 -3.49 -8.80 8.60
N GLU A 52 -2.26 -8.39 8.29
CA GLU A 52 -1.09 -8.58 9.16
C GLU A 52 -1.13 -7.69 10.40
N LEU A 53 -1.64 -6.46 10.27
CA LEU A 53 -1.84 -5.54 11.41
C LEU A 53 -2.93 -6.04 12.35
N ILE A 54 -4.07 -6.49 11.80
CA ILE A 54 -5.18 -7.08 12.58
C ILE A 54 -4.71 -8.36 13.30
N ASN A 55 -3.93 -9.22 12.64
CA ASN A 55 -3.35 -10.41 13.28
C ASN A 55 -2.38 -10.05 14.41
N ARG A 56 -1.58 -8.99 14.26
CA ARG A 56 -0.68 -8.54 15.34
C ARG A 56 -1.45 -8.05 16.56
N GLU A 57 -2.50 -7.24 16.40
CA GLU A 57 -3.29 -6.76 17.55
C GLU A 57 -3.94 -7.93 18.31
N GLN A 58 -4.34 -9.00 17.63
CA GLN A 58 -4.87 -10.21 18.28
C GLN A 58 -3.80 -11.01 19.05
N HIS A 59 -2.53 -10.97 18.62
CA HIS A 59 -1.43 -11.66 19.29
C HIS A 59 -0.88 -10.94 20.53
N TYR A 60 -1.15 -9.65 20.71
CA TYR A 60 -0.78 -8.89 21.93
C TYR A 60 -1.87 -8.93 23.02
N LEU A 61 -3.00 -9.57 22.76
CA LEU A 61 -4.16 -9.69 23.66
C LEU A 61 -4.20 -11.01 24.45
N HIS A 62 -3.10 -11.79 24.49
CA HIS A 62 -2.98 -13.03 25.25
C HIS A 62 -1.82 -13.01 26.24
#